data_AF-A0A4Y0BPX4-F1
#
_entry.id   AF-A0A4Y0BPX4-F1
#
_cell.length_a   1.000
_cell.length_b   1.000
_cell.length_c   1.000
_cell.angle_alpha   90.00
_cell.angle_beta   90.00
_cell.angle_gamma   90.00
#
_symmetry.space_group_name_H-M   'P 1'
#
loop_
_entity.id
_entity.type
_entity.pdbx_description
1 polymer ?
#
loop_
_entity_poly.entity_id
_entity_poly.type
_entity_poly.pdbx_seq_one_letter_code
_entity_poly.pdbx_strand_id
1 'polypeptide(L)'
;MNRSCTKLALFLLVGLSVGVRTIPSDGGDGTANPRWTIRPMNVNCPQPACTTAKDLNTLWASPDATQFIRCRPAPTGYWMIELHSCAPGTLFQFSKQACVATRNWSSC
;
A
#
# COMPACT_ATOMS: atom_id res chain seq x y z
N MET A 1 60.35 28.97 6.62
CA MET A 1 60.79 28.50 5.29
C MET A 1 59.56 27.96 4.52
N ASN A 2 58.87 28.75 3.69
CA ASN A 2 58.93 28.83 2.19
C ASN A 2 58.81 27.45 1.48
N ARG A 3 57.99 27.19 0.43
CA ARG A 3 57.27 28.00 -0.57
C ARG A 3 56.38 27.05 -1.40
N SER A 4 55.27 27.56 -1.94
CA SER A 4 54.40 26.89 -2.93
C SER A 4 55.15 26.38 -4.17
N CYS A 5 54.67 25.30 -4.79
CA CYS A 5 54.92 25.03 -6.21
C CYS A 5 53.70 24.40 -6.89
N THR A 6 53.06 25.25 -7.69
CA THR A 6 52.00 25.00 -8.70
C THR A 6 52.51 24.14 -9.85
N LYS A 7 51.63 23.30 -10.44
CA LYS A 7 51.51 22.89 -11.87
C LYS A 7 50.68 21.60 -11.92
N LEU A 8 49.42 21.57 -12.38
CA LEU A 8 48.92 21.80 -13.74
C LEU A 8 49.71 21.03 -14.82
N ALA A 9 49.14 19.89 -15.21
CA ALA A 9 49.37 19.05 -16.41
C ALA A 9 49.06 17.60 -16.01
N LEU A 10 48.41 16.72 -16.79
CA LEU A 10 48.08 16.74 -18.20
C LEU A 10 46.97 15.70 -18.45
N PHE A 11 46.18 15.95 -19.48
CA PHE A 11 45.12 15.14 -20.07
C PHE A 11 45.40 13.62 -20.12
N LEU A 12 44.51 12.83 -19.51
CA LEU A 12 44.31 11.42 -19.88
C LEU A 12 43.12 11.33 -20.83
N LEU A 13 43.46 11.10 -22.10
CA LEU A 13 42.58 10.65 -23.18
C LEU A 13 41.97 9.31 -22.80
N VAL A 14 40.67 9.27 -22.56
CA VAL A 14 39.87 8.05 -22.75
C VAL A 14 38.63 8.44 -23.54
N GLY A 15 38.71 8.25 -24.85
CA GLY A 15 37.54 8.30 -25.72
C GLY A 15 36.63 7.13 -25.38
N LEU A 16 35.55 7.39 -24.64
CA LEU A 16 34.43 6.48 -24.56
C LEU A 16 33.54 6.75 -25.78
N SER A 17 33.72 5.91 -26.80
CA SER A 17 32.74 5.76 -27.87
C SER A 17 31.40 5.41 -27.24
N VAL A 18 30.48 6.38 -27.19
CA VAL A 18 29.09 6.11 -26.87
C VAL A 18 28.51 5.37 -28.08
N GLY A 19 28.71 4.05 -28.11
CA GLY A 19 27.96 3.16 -28.96
C GLY A 19 26.52 3.21 -28.52
N VAL A 20 25.73 4.11 -29.13
CA VAL A 20 24.27 4.07 -29.03
C VAL A 20 23.84 2.75 -29.67
N ARG A 21 23.59 1.74 -28.83
CA ARG A 21 22.90 0.53 -29.26
C ARG A 21 21.45 0.94 -29.47
N THR A 22 21.03 1.03 -30.72
CA THR A 22 19.62 1.04 -31.08
C THR A 22 18.98 -0.22 -30.49
N ILE A 23 18.10 -0.04 -29.51
CA ILE A 23 17.23 -1.11 -29.01
C ILE A 23 16.27 -1.39 -30.17
N PRO A 24 16.19 -2.62 -30.70
CA PRO A 24 15.10 -2.98 -31.59
C PRO A 24 13.82 -2.88 -30.75
N SER A 25 12.93 -1.96 -31.12
CA SER A 25 11.56 -1.97 -30.64
C SER A 25 10.91 -3.24 -31.19
N ASP A 26 11.02 -4.32 -30.43
CA ASP A 26 10.28 -5.55 -30.65
C ASP A 26 8.80 -5.22 -30.46
N GLY A 27 8.08 -5.18 -31.59
CA GLY A 27 6.65 -4.94 -31.66
C GLY A 27 5.89 -6.11 -31.07
N GLY A 28 5.81 -6.16 -29.74
CA GLY A 28 4.90 -7.02 -29.01
C GLY A 28 3.49 -6.44 -29.02
N ASP A 29 2.70 -6.85 -30.01
CA ASP A 29 1.24 -6.80 -29.95
C ASP A 29 0.75 -7.68 -28.77
N GLY A 30 -0.06 -7.09 -27.90
CA GLY A 30 -0.49 -7.73 -26.66
C GLY A 30 -0.98 -6.71 -25.65
N THR A 31 -2.14 -6.11 -25.96
CA THR A 31 -3.03 -5.33 -25.09
C THR A 31 -2.65 -5.37 -23.61
N ALA A 32 -1.87 -4.39 -23.15
CA ALA A 32 -1.70 -4.11 -21.73
C ALA A 32 -3.04 -3.58 -21.21
N ASN A 33 -3.94 -4.47 -20.82
CA ASN A 33 -5.07 -4.12 -19.98
C ASN A 33 -4.44 -3.65 -18.66
N PRO A 34 -4.51 -2.36 -18.28
CA PRO A 34 -4.09 -1.97 -16.94
C PRO A 34 -4.95 -2.81 -16.00
N ARG A 35 -4.32 -3.68 -15.22
CA ARG A 35 -4.99 -4.66 -14.37
C ARG A 35 -5.62 -3.94 -13.17
N TRP A 36 -6.62 -3.09 -13.43
CA TRP A 36 -7.44 -2.46 -12.42
C TRP A 36 -8.19 -3.57 -11.69
N THR A 37 -7.66 -3.95 -10.53
CA THR A 37 -8.32 -4.91 -9.66
C THR A 37 -9.46 -4.15 -8.99
N ILE A 38 -10.69 -4.39 -9.45
CA ILE A 38 -11.88 -3.85 -8.79
C ILE A 38 -11.94 -4.47 -7.39
N ARG A 39 -11.65 -3.67 -6.37
CA ARG A 39 -11.75 -4.09 -4.97
C ARG A 39 -13.11 -3.67 -4.42
N PRO A 40 -13.85 -4.56 -3.75
CA PRO A 40 -15.06 -4.17 -3.04
C PRO A 40 -14.68 -3.19 -1.93
N MET A 41 -15.35 -2.03 -1.92
CA MET A 41 -15.07 -0.96 -0.97
C MET A 41 -16.22 -0.80 0.02
N ASN A 42 -15.89 -0.62 1.28
CA ASN A 42 -16.86 -0.24 2.31
C ASN A 42 -16.97 1.29 2.30
N VAL A 43 -18.05 1.80 1.71
CA VAL A 43 -18.31 3.23 1.54
C VAL A 43 -19.29 3.72 2.59
N ASN A 44 -19.21 5.01 2.94
CA ASN A 44 -20.13 5.67 3.87
C ASN A 44 -20.26 4.99 5.26
N CYS A 45 -19.21 4.31 5.70
CA CYS A 45 -19.16 3.65 7.00
C CYS A 45 -18.82 4.63 8.13
N PRO A 46 -19.29 4.36 9.36
CA PRO A 46 -18.82 5.07 10.55
C PRO A 46 -17.29 4.99 10.69
N GLN A 47 -16.68 6.10 11.13
CA GLN A 47 -15.24 6.13 11.39
C GLN A 47 -14.89 5.29 12.62
N PRO A 48 -13.76 4.56 12.59
CA PRO A 48 -13.30 3.76 13.72
C PRO A 48 -13.01 4.63 14.94
N ALA A 49 -13.54 4.22 16.09
CA ALA A 49 -13.25 4.80 17.40
C ALA A 49 -12.77 3.70 18.35
N CYS A 50 -11.97 4.06 19.35
CA CYS A 50 -11.48 3.16 20.39
C CYS A 50 -11.51 3.83 21.77
N THR A 51 -12.60 4.53 22.10
CA THR A 51 -12.70 5.35 23.33
C THR A 51 -13.71 4.78 24.33
N THR A 52 -14.85 4.29 23.88
CA THR A 52 -15.89 3.73 24.75
C THR A 52 -15.86 2.21 24.78
N ALA A 53 -16.42 1.59 25.83
CA ALA A 53 -16.56 0.13 25.89
C ALA A 53 -17.34 -0.45 24.70
N LYS A 54 -18.28 0.31 24.12
CA LYS A 54 -18.99 -0.09 22.90
C LYS A 54 -18.04 -0.15 21.70
N ASP A 55 -17.21 0.86 21.55
CA ASP A 55 -16.25 0.95 20.45
C ASP A 55 -15.21 -0.17 20.48
N LEU A 56 -14.75 -0.52 21.68
CA LEU A 56 -13.78 -1.59 21.91
C LEU A 56 -14.32 -2.98 21.55
N ASN A 57 -15.63 -3.16 21.62
CA ASN A 57 -16.32 -4.40 21.24
C ASN A 57 -16.86 -4.35 19.79
N THR A 58 -16.61 -3.27 19.06
CA THR A 58 -17.06 -3.09 17.67
C THR A 58 -15.92 -3.41 16.71
N LEU A 59 -16.23 -4.21 15.68
CA LEU A 59 -15.39 -4.35 14.50
C LEU A 59 -15.75 -3.24 13.51
N TRP A 60 -14.74 -2.52 13.04
CA TRP A 60 -14.91 -1.35 12.19
C TRP A 60 -14.57 -1.68 10.74
N ALA A 61 -15.23 -1.00 9.80
CA ALA A 61 -14.98 -1.21 8.39
C ALA A 61 -13.70 -0.49 7.94
N SER A 62 -12.85 -1.19 7.19
CA SER A 62 -11.78 -0.60 6.41
C SER A 62 -12.33 -0.16 5.04
N PRO A 63 -11.75 0.85 4.36
CA PRO A 63 -12.11 1.16 2.98
C PRO A 63 -11.99 -0.05 2.04
N ASP A 64 -11.02 -0.94 2.26
CA ASP A 64 -10.94 -2.23 1.57
C ASP A 64 -11.79 -3.27 2.34
N ALA A 65 -12.87 -3.76 1.72
CA ALA A 65 -13.78 -4.70 2.36
C ALA A 65 -13.16 -6.08 2.61
N THR A 66 -11.96 -6.37 2.08
CA THR A 66 -11.20 -7.57 2.45
C THR A 66 -10.57 -7.47 3.84
N GLN A 67 -10.65 -6.29 4.47
CA GLN A 67 -10.06 -5.99 5.75
C GLN A 67 -11.08 -5.37 6.71
N PHE A 68 -10.78 -5.48 8.00
CA PHE A 68 -11.53 -4.85 9.06
C PHE A 68 -10.59 -4.34 10.13
N ILE A 69 -11.10 -3.44 10.95
CA ILE A 69 -10.35 -2.76 12.00
C ILE A 69 -10.85 -3.24 13.36
N ARG A 70 -9.92 -3.48 14.29
CA ARG A 70 -10.22 -3.78 15.69
C ARG A 70 -9.36 -2.95 16.62
N CYS A 71 -9.92 -2.57 17.75
CA CYS A 71 -9.18 -1.90 18.81
C CYS A 71 -8.36 -2.90 19.62
N ARG A 72 -7.12 -2.55 19.97
CA ARG A 72 -6.26 -3.33 20.87
C ARG A 72 -5.63 -2.45 21.93
N PRO A 73 -5.37 -2.98 23.13
CA PRO A 73 -4.61 -2.25 24.14
C PRO A 73 -3.15 -2.14 23.68
N ALA A 74 -2.62 -0.92 23.62
CA ALA A 74 -1.22 -0.66 23.39
C ALA A 74 -0.43 -0.85 24.70
N PRO A 75 0.89 -1.16 24.62
CA PRO A 75 1.73 -1.31 25.82
C PRO A 75 1.81 -0.05 26.70
N THR A 76 1.52 1.11 26.12
CA THR A 76 1.50 2.42 26.79
C THR A 76 0.24 2.66 27.62
N GLY A 77 -0.74 1.74 27.58
CA GLY A 77 -2.04 1.87 28.27
C GLY A 77 -3.12 2.60 27.47
N TYR A 78 -2.80 3.11 26.28
CA TYR A 78 -3.78 3.65 25.32
C TYR A 78 -4.35 2.56 24.42
N TRP A 79 -5.40 2.87 23.66
CA TRP A 79 -5.94 1.99 22.63
C TRP A 79 -5.37 2.32 21.25
N MET A 80 -5.04 1.28 20.48
CA MET A 80 -4.56 1.39 19.11
C MET A 80 -5.52 0.69 18.14
N ILE A 81 -5.54 1.18 16.90
CA ILE A 81 -6.25 0.57 15.78
C ILE A 81 -5.34 -0.48 15.14
N GLU A 82 -5.87 -1.69 14.99
CA GLU A 82 -5.21 -2.79 14.28
C GLU A 82 -6.04 -3.20 13.07
N LEU A 83 -5.38 -3.40 11.93
CA LEU A 83 -6.00 -3.84 10.69
C LEU A 83 -5.87 -5.36 10.57
N HIS A 84 -6.97 -6.04 10.30
CA HIS A 84 -7.05 -7.48 10.14
C HIS A 84 -7.63 -7.84 8.78
N SER A 85 -7.16 -8.94 8.21
CA SER A 85 -7.69 -9.46 6.95
C SER A 85 -8.80 -10.48 7.20
N CYS A 86 -9.83 -10.44 6.38
CA CYS A 86 -10.81 -11.51 6.28
C CYS A 86 -10.20 -12.75 5.61
N ALA A 87 -10.85 -13.91 5.80
CA ALA A 87 -10.47 -15.13 5.08
C ALA A 87 -10.68 -14.96 3.56
N PRO A 88 -9.91 -15.67 2.71
CA PRO A 88 -10.09 -15.61 1.27
C PRO A 88 -11.53 -15.90 0.84
N GLY A 89 -12.07 -15.08 -0.07
CA GLY A 89 -13.46 -15.21 -0.54
C GLY A 89 -14.53 -14.69 0.42
N THR A 90 -14.12 -14.00 1.49
CA THR A 90 -15.02 -13.31 2.43
C THR A 90 -14.70 -11.82 2.50
N LEU A 91 -15.72 -11.02 2.81
CA LEU A 91 -15.65 -9.57 2.91
C LEU A 91 -16.29 -9.12 4.22
N PHE A 92 -15.70 -8.12 4.86
CA PHE A 92 -16.21 -7.59 6.11
C PHE A 92 -17.51 -6.81 5.88
N GLN A 93 -18.53 -7.11 6.69
CA GLN A 93 -19.81 -6.41 6.67
C GLN A 93 -20.11 -5.83 8.06
N PHE A 94 -20.12 -4.50 8.16
CA PHE A 94 -20.29 -3.79 9.43
C PHE A 94 -21.62 -4.12 10.13
N SER A 95 -22.72 -4.21 9.38
CA SER A 95 -24.03 -4.56 9.95
C SER A 95 -24.11 -5.97 10.54
N LYS A 96 -23.23 -6.88 10.10
CA LYS A 96 -23.11 -8.25 10.63
C LYS A 96 -21.99 -8.40 11.64
N GLN A 97 -21.12 -7.39 11.79
CA GLN A 97 -19.92 -7.43 12.62
C GLN A 97 -19.07 -8.69 12.34
N ALA A 98 -18.96 -9.09 11.06
CA ALA A 98 -18.31 -10.32 10.65
C ALA A 98 -17.87 -10.28 9.18
N CYS A 99 -16.93 -11.14 8.82
CA CYS A 99 -16.61 -11.45 7.43
C CYS A 99 -17.67 -12.42 6.86
N VAL A 100 -18.33 -12.04 5.78
CA VAL A 100 -19.37 -12.82 5.10
C VAL A 100 -18.90 -13.24 3.70
N ALA A 101 -19.52 -14.27 3.12
CA ALA A 101 -19.22 -14.67 1.74
C ALA A 101 -19.54 -13.52 0.76
N THR A 102 -18.72 -13.34 -0.28
CA THR A 102 -18.85 -12.24 -1.26
C THR A 102 -20.26 -12.08 -1.84
N ARG A 103 -20.99 -13.18 -2.06
CA ARG A 103 -22.38 -13.14 -2.58
C ARG A 103 -23.42 -12.56 -1.61
N ASN A 104 -23.13 -12.56 -0.31
CA ASN A 104 -24.04 -12.06 0.73
C ASN A 104 -23.57 -10.72 1.30
N TRP A 105 -22.49 -10.15 0.75
CA TRP A 105 -21.90 -8.93 1.25
C TRP A 105 -22.67 -7.71 0.77
N SER A 106 -22.87 -6.77 1.70
CA SER A 106 -23.26 -5.40 1.39
C SER A 106 -22.32 -4.45 2.12
N SER A 107 -22.16 -3.24 1.59
CA SER A 107 -21.53 -2.13 2.30
C SER A 107 -22.27 -1.82 3.62
N CYS A 108 -21.67 -0.93 4.42
CA CYS A 108 -22.44 -0.05 5.29
C CYS A 108 -23.37 0.82 4.41
#